data_AF-A0A0F9EF69-F1
#
_entry.id   AF-A0A0F9EF69-F1
#
_cell.length_a   1.000
_cell.length_b   1.000
_cell.length_c   1.000
_cell.angle_alpha   90.00
_cell.angle_beta   90.00
_cell.angle_gamma   90.00
#
_symmetry.space_group_name_H-M   'P 1'
#
loop_
_entity.id
_entity.type
_entity.pdbx_description
1 polymer ?
#
loop_
_entity_poly.entity_id
_entity_poly.type
_entity_poly.pdbx_seq_one_letter_code
_entity_poly.pdbx_strand_id
1 'polypeptide(L)'
;MEKFYIDEELICFNKSKIFGWGVIHPYKNDDGSINWFNIITGGSWANLFLWAFITTIIVGVIIEYTSNINTLIGCFDNIVTLENCKQAFGNSNLIFNP
;
A
#
# COMPACT_ATOMS: atom_id res chain seq x y z
N MET A 1 -21.35 24.28 -5.37
CA MET A 1 -21.50 22.87 -4.94
C MET A 1 -22.84 22.77 -4.29
N GLU A 2 -23.72 21.95 -4.85
CA GLU A 2 -25.00 21.65 -4.24
C GLU A 2 -24.85 20.34 -3.44
N LYS A 3 -25.31 20.36 -2.19
CA LYS A 3 -25.24 19.21 -1.28
C LYS A 3 -26.58 18.49 -1.35
N PHE A 4 -26.55 17.19 -1.56
CA PHE A 4 -27.73 16.33 -1.52
C PHE A 4 -27.48 15.18 -0.56
N TYR A 5 -28.52 14.79 0.16
CA TYR A 5 -28.52 13.61 1.02
C TYR A 5 -29.28 12.52 0.29
N ILE A 6 -28.62 11.40 0.03
CA ILE A 6 -29.25 10.19 -0.51
C ILE A 6 -28.89 9.08 0.48
N ASP A 7 -29.89 8.42 1.06
CA ASP A 7 -29.71 7.30 2.00
C ASP A 7 -28.69 7.57 3.14
N GLU A 8 -28.82 8.72 3.80
CA GLU A 8 -27.93 9.20 4.88
C GLU A 8 -26.47 9.51 4.45
N GLU A 9 -26.12 9.33 3.18
CA GLU A 9 -24.83 9.74 2.64
C GLU A 9 -24.89 11.16 2.02
N LEU A 10 -23.94 12.01 2.41
CA LEU A 10 -23.78 13.34 1.84
C LEU A 10 -23.02 13.26 0.52
N ILE A 11 -23.72 13.52 -0.58
CA ILE A 11 -23.18 13.53 -1.93
C ILE A 11 -23.17 14.97 -2.43
N CYS A 12 -21.99 15.47 -2.81
CA CYS A 12 -21.87 16.80 -3.41
C CYS A 12 -21.89 16.68 -4.92
N PHE A 13 -22.79 17.40 -5.59
CA PHE A 13 -22.71 17.50 -7.05
C PHE A 13 -21.98 18.78 -7.43
N ASN A 14 -21.05 18.65 -8.38
CA ASN A 14 -20.44 19.79 -9.02
C ASN A 14 -20.78 19.77 -10.51
N LYS A 15 -21.22 20.92 -11.00
CA LYS A 15 -21.51 21.11 -12.41
C LYS A 15 -20.18 21.05 -13.16
N SER A 16 -20.00 20.01 -13.98
CA SER A 16 -18.78 19.87 -14.78
C SER A 16 -18.71 20.99 -15.83
N LYS A 17 -17.50 21.47 -16.12
CA LYS A 17 -17.26 22.47 -17.17
C LYS A 17 -17.43 21.91 -18.59
N ILE A 18 -17.45 20.58 -18.75
CA ILE A 18 -17.35 19.93 -20.08
C ILE A 18 -18.66 19.24 -20.46
N PHE A 19 -19.30 18.47 -19.58
CA PHE A 19 -20.69 18.00 -19.73
C PHE A 19 -21.17 17.31 -18.44
N GLY A 20 -22.44 17.48 -18.06
CA GLY A 20 -23.11 16.73 -16.99
C GLY A 20 -22.85 17.17 -15.54
N TRP A 21 -23.43 16.39 -14.62
CA TRP A 21 -23.22 16.50 -13.17
C TRP A 21 -22.16 15.49 -12.75
N GLY A 22 -21.07 15.96 -12.14
CA GLY A 22 -20.06 15.09 -11.53
C GLY A 22 -20.39 14.86 -10.06
N VAL A 23 -20.37 13.60 -9.64
CA VAL A 23 -20.42 13.23 -8.22
C VAL A 23 -19.07 13.60 -7.60
N ILE A 24 -19.10 14.43 -6.57
CA ILE A 24 -17.95 14.77 -5.74
C ILE A 24 -18.25 14.31 -4.31
N HIS A 25 -17.31 13.58 -3.73
CA HIS A 25 -17.41 13.20 -2.34
C HIS A 25 -16.92 14.34 -1.43
N PRO A 26 -17.65 14.69 -0.37
CA PRO A 26 -17.29 15.79 0.52
C PRO A 26 -15.99 15.47 1.28
N TYR A 27 -15.13 16.49 1.42
CA TYR A 27 -13.88 16.40 2.20
C TYR A 27 -14.11 16.48 3.72
N LYS A 28 -15.27 16.98 4.13
CA LYS A 28 -15.69 17.11 5.52
C LYS A 28 -17.05 16.46 5.73
N ASN A 29 -17.18 15.80 6.87
CA ASN A 29 -18.44 15.30 7.40
C ASN A 29 -19.30 16.47 7.93
N ASP A 30 -20.56 16.20 8.25
CA ASP A 30 -21.50 17.22 8.75
C ASP A 30 -21.15 17.74 10.14
N ASP A 31 -20.43 16.96 10.93
CA ASP A 31 -19.83 17.35 12.21
C ASP A 31 -18.59 18.25 12.06
N GLY A 32 -18.15 18.50 10.82
CA GLY A 32 -16.96 19.29 10.50
C GLY A 32 -15.65 18.50 10.54
N SER A 33 -15.69 17.20 10.87
CA SER A 33 -14.53 16.32 10.86
C SER A 33 -14.06 16.00 9.44
N ILE A 34 -12.77 15.64 9.30
CA ILE A 34 -12.20 15.29 8.00
C ILE A 34 -12.68 13.89 7.59
N ASN A 35 -13.23 13.76 6.39
CA ASN A 35 -13.64 12.47 5.83
C ASN A 35 -12.46 11.79 5.14
N TRP A 36 -11.63 11.11 5.93
CA TRP A 36 -10.45 10.39 5.43
C TRP A 36 -10.79 9.29 4.43
N PHE A 37 -11.93 8.63 4.60
CA PHE A 37 -12.39 7.60 3.66
C PHE A 37 -12.58 8.21 2.26
N ASN A 38 -13.37 9.27 2.14
CA ASN A 38 -13.60 9.94 0.86
C ASN A 38 -12.32 10.52 0.25
N ILE A 39 -11.39 11.01 1.07
CA ILE A 39 -10.11 11.54 0.60
C ILE A 39 -9.23 10.45 0.00
N ILE A 40 -9.13 9.30 0.66
CA ILE A 40 -8.23 8.22 0.25
C ILE A 40 -8.82 7.39 -0.88
N THR A 41 -10.12 7.08 -0.78
CA THR A 41 -10.77 6.11 -1.67
C THR A 41 -11.64 6.77 -2.73
N GLY A 42 -11.85 8.09 -2.65
CA GLY A 42 -12.80 8.78 -3.51
C GLY A 42 -14.24 8.30 -3.31
N GLY A 43 -14.58 7.84 -2.10
CA GLY A 43 -15.92 7.35 -1.75
C GLY A 43 -16.25 5.94 -2.28
N SER A 44 -15.28 5.23 -2.85
CA SER A 44 -15.48 3.90 -3.44
C SER A 44 -14.87 2.78 -2.60
N TRP A 45 -15.68 1.80 -2.23
CA TRP A 45 -15.23 0.58 -1.55
C TRP A 45 -14.26 -0.26 -2.39
N ALA A 46 -14.38 -0.25 -3.72
CA ALA A 46 -13.45 -0.93 -4.60
C ALA A 46 -12.04 -0.30 -4.53
N ASN A 47 -11.98 1.04 -4.45
CA ASN A 47 -10.72 1.75 -4.27
C ASN A 47 -10.12 1.49 -2.89
N LEU A 48 -10.94 1.34 -1.85
CA LEU A 48 -10.45 0.93 -0.52
C LEU A 48 -9.75 -0.42 -0.59
N PHE A 49 -10.34 -1.41 -1.24
CA PHE A 49 -9.74 -2.73 -1.38
C PHE A 49 -8.41 -2.67 -2.15
N LEU A 50 -8.36 -1.89 -3.23
CA LEU A 50 -7.14 -1.68 -4.00
C LEU A 50 -6.03 -1.04 -3.15
N TRP A 51 -6.35 -0.03 -2.36
CA TRP A 51 -5.40 0.59 -1.43
C TRP A 51 -4.90 -0.41 -0.39
N ALA A 52 -5.80 -1.18 0.24
CA ALA A 52 -5.43 -2.20 1.21
C ALA A 52 -4.49 -3.27 0.60
N PHE A 53 -4.77 -3.69 -0.64
CA PHE A 53 -3.93 -4.63 -1.36
C PHE A 53 -2.53 -4.07 -1.63
N ILE A 54 -2.44 -2.84 -2.14
CA ILE A 54 -1.15 -2.16 -2.38
C ILE A 54 -0.36 -2.02 -1.07
N THR A 55 -1.00 -1.56 0.00
CA THR A 55 -0.35 -1.43 1.31
C THR A 55 0.17 -2.78 1.82
N THR A 56 -0.60 -3.86 1.63
CA THR A 56 -0.17 -5.21 2.02
C THR A 56 1.08 -5.66 1.27
N ILE A 57 1.14 -5.42 -0.05
CA ILE A 57 2.33 -5.72 -0.85
C ILE A 57 3.55 -4.94 -0.34
N ILE A 58 3.39 -3.63 -0.11
CA ILE A 58 4.49 -2.78 0.36
C ILE A 58 5.02 -3.26 1.71
N VAL A 59 4.13 -3.55 2.66
CA VAL A 59 4.52 -4.08 3.98
C VAL A 59 5.21 -5.44 3.86
N GLY A 60 4.71 -6.33 3.00
CA GLY A 60 5.34 -7.63 2.74
C GLY A 60 6.77 -7.49 2.23
N VAL A 61 6.98 -6.62 1.23
CA VAL A 61 8.32 -6.34 0.68
C VAL A 61 9.27 -5.78 1.75
N ILE A 62 8.79 -4.86 2.60
CA ILE A 62 9.61 -4.31 3.69
C ILE A 62 10.01 -5.40 4.68
N ILE A 63 9.07 -6.26 5.09
CA ILE A 63 9.36 -7.37 6.04
C ILE A 63 10.41 -8.32 5.46
N GLU A 64 10.25 -8.73 4.21
CA GLU A 64 11.19 -9.63 3.54
C GLU A 64 12.58 -8.98 3.39
N TYR A 65 12.62 -7.71 3.00
CA TYR A 65 13.87 -6.96 2.91
C TYR A 65 14.57 -6.86 4.26
N THR A 66 13.85 -6.52 5.33
CA THR A 66 14.41 -6.47 6.69
C THR A 66 14.92 -7.84 7.14
N SER A 67 14.19 -8.92 6.84
CA SER A 67 14.64 -10.28 7.13
C SER A 67 15.95 -10.63 6.42
N ASN A 68 16.07 -10.28 5.14
CA ASN A 68 17.28 -10.54 4.35
C ASN A 68 18.47 -9.75 4.87
N ILE A 69 18.28 -8.49 5.23
CA ILE A 69 19.34 -7.67 5.83
C ILE A 69 19.77 -8.23 7.18
N ASN A 70 18.83 -8.61 8.05
CA ASN A 70 19.16 -9.20 9.35
C ASN A 70 19.92 -10.53 9.19
N THR A 71 19.54 -11.34 8.21
CA THR A 71 20.25 -12.58 7.87
C THR A 71 21.68 -12.28 7.42
N LEU A 72 21.86 -11.28 6.55
CA LEU A 72 23.18 -10.87 6.09
C LEU A 72 24.05 -10.36 7.23
N ILE A 73 23.51 -9.53 8.13
CA ILE A 73 24.23 -9.04 9.31
C ILE A 73 24.65 -10.22 10.20
N GLY A 74 23.76 -11.17 10.47
CA GLY A 74 24.08 -12.37 11.26
C GLY A 74 25.17 -13.24 10.64
N CYS A 75 25.30 -13.24 9.31
CA CYS A 75 26.40 -13.92 8.62
C CYS A 75 27.77 -13.29 8.88
N PHE A 76 27.84 -12.02 9.30
CA PHE A 76 29.08 -11.33 9.62
C PHE A 76 29.40 -11.29 11.13
N ASP A 77 28.57 -11.89 11.98
CA ASP A 77 28.76 -11.86 13.45
C ASP A 77 30.07 -12.54 13.90
N ASN A 78 30.49 -13.65 13.27
CA ASN A 78 31.78 -14.28 13.52
C ASN A 78 32.28 -15.10 12.31
N ILE A 79 33.53 -15.56 12.38
CA ILE A 79 34.19 -16.30 11.27
C ILE A 79 33.47 -17.62 10.97
N VAL A 80 32.95 -18.31 11.98
CA VAL A 80 32.27 -19.61 11.83
C VAL A 80 30.91 -19.43 11.15
N THR A 81 30.14 -18.40 11.52
CA THR A 81 28.85 -18.08 10.89
C THR A 81 29.05 -17.58 9.46
N LEU A 82 30.14 -16.86 9.19
CA LEU A 82 30.51 -16.44 7.84
C LEU A 82 30.81 -17.64 6.92
N GLU A 83 31.58 -18.62 7.39
CA GLU A 83 31.86 -19.84 6.61
C GLU A 83 30.60 -20.66 6.34
N ASN A 84 29.72 -20.81 7.35
CA ASN A 84 28.45 -21.50 7.20
C ASN A 84 27.51 -20.79 6.21
N CYS A 85 27.41 -19.46 6.30
CA CYS A 85 26.64 -18.66 5.35
C CYS A 85 27.22 -18.74 3.93
N LYS A 86 28.56 -18.71 3.78
CA LYS A 86 29.21 -18.89 2.49
C LYS A 86 28.86 -20.23 1.86
N GLN A 87 28.79 -21.31 2.63
CA GLN A 87 28.34 -22.61 2.13
C GLN A 87 26.85 -22.61 1.76
N ALA A 88 25.99 -22.00 2.58
CA ALA A 88 24.54 -21.95 2.36
C ALA A 88 24.14 -21.10 1.13
N PHE A 89 24.77 -19.94 0.93
CA PHE A 89 24.48 -19.02 -0.18
C PHE A 89 25.37 -19.27 -1.41
N GLY A 90 26.61 -19.74 -1.22
CA GLY A 90 27.60 -19.95 -2.29
C GLY A 90 27.42 -21.25 -3.09
N ASN A 91 26.60 -22.19 -2.61
CA ASN A 91 26.30 -23.43 -3.35
C ASN A 91 25.31 -23.22 -4.53
N SER A 92 24.95 -21.97 -4.84
CA SER A 92 24.11 -21.61 -5.98
C SER A 92 24.88 -21.39 -7.29
N ASN A 93 26.21 -21.61 -7.32
CA ASN A 93 27.06 -21.32 -8.50
C ASN A 93 28.09 -22.42 -8.88
N LEU A 94 27.75 -23.72 -8.88
CA LEU A 94 28.62 -24.73 -9.52
C LEU A 94 27.86 -25.84 -10.27
N ILE A 95 26.88 -25.49 -11.10
CA ILE A 95 26.63 -26.20 -12.37
C ILE A 95 26.42 -25.16 -13.47
N PHE A 96 27.47 -24.40 -13.80
CA PHE A 96 27.65 -23.91 -15.17
C PHE A 96 28.22 -25.09 -15.95
N ASN A 97 27.35 -25.84 -16.63
CA ASN A 97 27.80 -26.76 -17.67
C ASN A 97 28.10 -25.89 -18.91
N PRO A 98 29.31 -25.91 -19.48
CA PRO A 98 29.61 -25.18 -20.71
C PRO A 98 28.73 -25.64 -21.89
#